data_AF-A0A8I3A658-F1
#
_entry.id   AF-A0A8I3A658-F1
#
_cell.length_a   1.000
_cell.length_b   1.000
_cell.length_c   1.000
_cell.angle_alpha   90.00
_cell.angle_beta   90.00
_cell.angle_gamma   90.00
#
_symmetry.space_group_name_H-M   'P 1'
#
loop_
_entity.id
_entity.type
_entity.pdbx_description
1 polymer ?
#
loop_
_entity_poly.entity_id
_entity_poly.type
_entity_poly.pdbx_seq_one_letter_code
_entity_poly.pdbx_strand_id
1 'polypeptide(L)'
;MSIGDEVQADQTTSKAICYHLLINPTGKQGKFQGVDWCVELNNLYTKVYQNLHSVFARNFLHAHLSSYHTEADMTKTFFEVCRHLSEDSPHVVKPGGLSRYNVSDLLSQEAGMVDTSEWNSPGNTVATEEYEERATLEDLAVELGM
;
A
#
# COMPACT_ATOMS: atom_id res chain seq x y z
N MET A 1 -42.06 -34.78 -35.92
CA MET A 1 -41.04 -33.71 -35.98
C MET A 1 -40.51 -33.76 -37.40
N SER A 2 -40.93 -32.82 -38.23
CA SER A 2 -40.74 -32.91 -39.68
C SER A 2 -39.36 -32.40 -40.07
N ILE A 3 -38.74 -33.02 -41.07
CA ILE A 3 -37.39 -32.72 -41.60
C ILE A 3 -37.18 -31.23 -41.92
N GLY A 4 -38.25 -30.47 -42.17
CA GLY A 4 -38.21 -29.02 -42.39
C GLY A 4 -37.83 -28.19 -41.15
N ASP A 5 -38.14 -28.65 -39.94
CA ASP A 5 -37.83 -27.90 -38.70
C ASP A 5 -36.33 -27.97 -38.34
N GLU A 6 -35.68 -29.08 -38.70
CA GLU A 6 -34.25 -29.34 -38.43
C GLU A 6 -33.33 -28.53 -39.38
N VAL A 7 -33.73 -28.41 -40.66
CA VAL A 7 -33.03 -27.59 -41.66
C VAL A 7 -33.16 -26.09 -41.35
N GLN A 8 -34.29 -25.66 -40.80
CA GLN A 8 -34.50 -24.28 -40.38
C GLN A 8 -33.61 -23.93 -39.16
N ALA A 9 -33.48 -24.85 -38.20
CA ALA A 9 -32.66 -24.67 -37.00
C ALA A 9 -31.16 -24.53 -37.31
N ASP A 10 -30.64 -25.31 -38.26
CA ASP A 10 -29.24 -25.23 -38.71
C ASP A 10 -28.90 -23.86 -39.34
N GLN A 11 -29.77 -23.37 -40.23
CA GLN A 11 -29.59 -22.05 -40.85
C GLN A 11 -29.67 -20.89 -39.86
N THR A 12 -30.46 -21.03 -38.80
CA THR A 12 -30.63 -19.98 -37.78
C THR A 12 -29.39 -19.91 -36.88
N THR A 13 -28.84 -21.08 -36.52
CA THR A 13 -27.60 -21.21 -35.75
C THR A 13 -26.41 -20.63 -36.52
N SER A 14 -26.26 -21.00 -37.79
CA SER A 14 -25.21 -20.47 -38.68
C SER A 14 -25.29 -18.95 -38.83
N LYS A 15 -26.50 -18.39 -38.99
CA LYS A 15 -26.72 -16.94 -39.01
C LYS A 15 -26.33 -16.27 -37.68
N ALA A 16 -26.70 -16.85 -36.54
CA ALA A 16 -26.33 -16.34 -35.23
C ALA A 16 -24.80 -16.32 -35.05
N ILE A 17 -24.11 -17.40 -35.46
CA ILE A 17 -22.64 -17.48 -35.45
C ILE A 17 -22.01 -16.38 -36.32
N CYS A 18 -22.53 -16.17 -37.53
CA CYS A 18 -22.06 -15.08 -38.41
C CYS A 18 -22.25 -13.69 -37.79
N TYR A 19 -23.35 -13.44 -37.07
CA TYR A 19 -23.54 -12.18 -36.36
C TYR A 19 -22.62 -12.03 -35.14
N HIS A 20 -22.25 -13.13 -34.47
CA HIS A 20 -21.25 -13.11 -33.40
C HIS A 20 -19.82 -12.93 -33.90
N LEU A 21 -19.53 -13.34 -35.14
CA LEU A 21 -18.24 -13.15 -35.81
C LEU A 21 -18.08 -11.77 -36.44
N LEU A 22 -19.18 -11.06 -36.73
CA LEU A 22 -19.18 -9.76 -37.40
C LEU A 22 -19.57 -8.65 -36.43
N ILE A 23 -18.67 -7.69 -36.26
CA ILE A 23 -18.87 -6.49 -35.44
C ILE A 23 -18.80 -5.24 -36.31
N ASN A 24 -19.48 -4.18 -35.88
CA ASN A 24 -19.43 -2.88 -36.55
C ASN A 24 -18.76 -1.86 -35.63
N PRO A 25 -17.42 -1.83 -35.55
CA PRO A 25 -16.72 -0.90 -34.67
C PRO A 25 -16.92 0.56 -35.08
N THR A 26 -17.32 0.83 -36.32
CA THR A 26 -17.54 2.19 -36.83
C THR A 26 -18.97 2.71 -36.57
N GLY A 27 -19.92 1.84 -36.24
CA GLY A 27 -21.34 2.18 -36.08
C GLY A 27 -22.08 2.60 -37.37
N LYS A 28 -21.41 2.55 -38.54
CA LYS A 28 -21.99 2.94 -39.84
C LYS A 28 -22.68 1.77 -40.51
N GLN A 29 -23.85 1.99 -41.11
CA GLN A 29 -24.60 0.93 -41.76
C GLN A 29 -23.79 0.26 -42.88
N GLY A 30 -23.78 -1.08 -42.91
CA GLY A 30 -23.08 -1.86 -43.93
C GLY A 30 -21.56 -1.92 -43.80
N LYS A 31 -20.98 -1.46 -42.69
CA LYS A 31 -19.54 -1.52 -42.41
C LYS A 31 -19.19 -2.53 -41.30
N PHE A 32 -19.63 -3.77 -41.49
CA PHE A 32 -19.27 -4.86 -40.59
C PHE A 32 -17.88 -5.42 -40.93
N GLN A 33 -17.14 -5.79 -39.90
CA GLN A 33 -15.83 -6.41 -39.98
C GLN A 33 -15.79 -7.64 -39.08
N GLY A 34 -14.88 -8.57 -39.35
CA GLY A 34 -14.67 -9.72 -38.48
C GLY A 34 -14.17 -9.28 -37.10
N VAL A 35 -14.58 -9.99 -36.06
CA VAL A 35 -14.06 -9.83 -34.68
C VAL A 35 -12.54 -9.87 -34.63
N ASP A 36 -11.93 -10.74 -35.42
CA ASP A 36 -10.48 -10.91 -35.53
C ASP A 36 -9.77 -9.60 -35.86
N TRP A 37 -10.35 -8.77 -36.73
CA TRP A 37 -9.81 -7.46 -37.08
C TRP A 37 -9.68 -6.53 -35.86
N CYS A 38 -10.67 -6.51 -34.96
CA CYS A 38 -10.58 -5.72 -33.74
C CYS A 38 -9.58 -6.31 -32.74
N VAL A 39 -9.47 -7.63 -32.66
CA VAL A 39 -8.50 -8.32 -31.79
C VAL A 39 -7.07 -8.02 -32.23
N GLU A 40 -6.79 -8.13 -33.52
CA GLU A 40 -5.49 -7.78 -34.11
C GLU A 40 -5.14 -6.30 -33.89
N LEU A 41 -6.11 -5.41 -34.12
CA LEU A 41 -5.92 -3.97 -33.92
C LEU A 41 -5.62 -3.65 -32.45
N ASN A 42 -6.35 -4.25 -31.49
CA ASN A 42 -6.11 -4.05 -30.07
C ASN A 42 -4.74 -4.58 -29.64
N ASN A 43 -4.35 -5.75 -30.16
CA ASN A 43 -3.03 -6.32 -29.93
C ASN A 43 -1.91 -5.39 -30.45
N LEU A 44 -2.10 -4.80 -31.63
CA LEU A 44 -1.17 -3.82 -32.20
C LEU A 44 -1.04 -2.59 -31.29
N TYR A 45 -2.16 -2.00 -30.87
CA TYR A 45 -2.15 -0.83 -29.96
C TYR A 45 -1.45 -1.15 -28.64
N THR A 46 -1.76 -2.29 -28.04
CA THR A 46 -1.19 -2.71 -26.77
C THR A 46 0.33 -2.88 -26.88
N LYS A 47 0.83 -3.55 -27.93
CA LYS A 47 2.27 -3.71 -28.17
C LYS A 47 2.98 -2.38 -28.40
N VAL A 48 2.39 -1.49 -29.20
CA VAL A 48 2.98 -0.17 -29.47
C VAL A 48 3.05 0.67 -28.19
N TYR A 49 1.98 0.66 -27.39
CA TYR A 49 1.94 1.41 -26.13
C TYR A 49 2.96 0.87 -25.11
N GLN A 50 3.05 -0.45 -24.96
CA GLN A 50 4.06 -1.10 -24.10
C GLN A 50 5.48 -0.75 -24.55
N ASN A 51 5.75 -0.76 -25.85
CA ASN A 51 7.05 -0.38 -26.40
C ASN A 51 7.38 1.10 -26.13
N LEU A 52 6.43 2.00 -26.38
CA LEU A 52 6.59 3.43 -26.09
C LEU A 52 6.84 3.68 -24.60
N HIS A 53 6.08 3.02 -23.72
CA HIS A 53 6.27 3.11 -22.28
C HIS A 53 7.65 2.59 -21.86
N SER A 54 8.12 1.48 -22.42
CA SER A 54 9.47 0.95 -22.17
C SER A 54 10.57 1.91 -22.63
N VAL A 55 10.39 2.56 -23.78
CA VAL A 55 11.33 3.56 -24.30
C VAL A 55 11.32 4.81 -23.42
N PHE A 56 10.14 5.28 -23.02
CA PHE A 56 10.01 6.41 -22.11
C PHE A 56 10.63 6.11 -20.75
N ALA A 57 10.35 4.95 -20.17
CA ALA A 57 10.96 4.52 -18.91
C ALA A 57 12.49 4.44 -19.02
N ARG A 58 13.03 3.88 -20.11
CA ARG A 58 14.50 3.82 -20.32
C ARG A 58 15.11 5.21 -20.49
N ASN A 59 14.48 6.07 -21.28
CA ASN A 59 15.02 7.39 -21.62
C ASN A 59 14.83 8.42 -20.48
N PHE A 60 13.73 8.34 -19.73
CA PHE A 60 13.38 9.33 -18.71
C PHE A 60 13.65 8.86 -17.28
N LEU A 61 13.67 7.54 -16.99
CA LEU A 61 13.90 7.05 -15.62
C LEU A 61 15.32 6.53 -15.38
N HIS A 62 16.14 6.19 -16.39
CA HIS A 62 17.49 5.67 -16.15
C HIS A 62 18.52 5.98 -17.25
N ALA A 63 18.83 7.25 -17.48
CA ALA A 63 20.12 7.63 -18.07
C ALA A 63 21.15 8.09 -17.02
N HIS A 64 20.75 8.33 -15.77
CA HIS A 64 21.63 8.94 -14.74
C HIS A 64 21.53 8.32 -13.33
N LEU A 65 20.67 7.33 -13.10
CA LEU A 65 20.83 6.48 -11.92
C LEU A 65 21.92 5.47 -12.20
N SER A 66 23.15 5.95 -12.17
CA SER A 66 24.30 5.09 -11.99
C SER A 66 24.10 4.37 -10.65
N SER A 67 23.93 3.04 -10.70
CA SER A 67 24.19 2.19 -9.54
C SER A 67 25.66 2.18 -9.14
N TYR A 68 26.52 2.99 -9.79
CA TYR A 68 27.73 3.52 -9.19
C TYR A 68 27.37 4.48 -8.05
N HIS A 69 26.84 3.91 -6.96
CA HIS A 69 27.28 4.37 -5.67
C HIS A 69 28.79 4.05 -5.64
N THR A 70 29.63 5.02 -5.97
CA THR A 70 31.01 4.96 -5.50
C THR A 70 30.95 4.71 -3.99
N GLU A 71 31.80 3.83 -3.46
CA GLU A 71 31.86 3.58 -2.02
C GLU A 71 31.82 4.92 -1.28
N ALA A 72 30.93 5.02 -0.30
CA ALA A 72 30.75 6.27 0.41
C ALA A 72 32.09 6.64 1.06
N ASP A 73 32.76 7.67 0.53
CA ASP A 73 33.96 8.23 1.15
C ASP A 73 33.54 9.00 2.39
N MET A 74 33.42 8.25 3.48
CA MET A 74 33.04 8.76 4.79
C MET A 74 34.20 9.47 5.50
N THR A 75 35.38 9.58 4.88
CA THR A 75 36.57 10.19 5.51
C THR A 75 36.28 11.63 5.92
N LYS A 76 35.58 12.39 5.06
CA LYS A 76 35.16 13.77 5.37
C LYS A 76 34.13 13.82 6.50
N THR A 77 33.17 12.90 6.48
CA THR A 77 32.13 12.80 7.51
C THR A 77 32.74 12.49 8.87
N PHE A 78 33.65 11.51 8.93
CA PHE A 78 34.33 11.15 10.17
C PHE A 78 35.27 12.25 10.65
N PHE A 79 36.01 12.91 9.76
CA PHE A 79 36.86 14.04 10.14
C PHE A 79 36.04 15.15 10.80
N GLU A 80 34.90 15.52 10.20
CA GLU A 80 34.05 16.58 10.71
C GLU A 80 33.37 16.20 12.04
N VAL A 81 32.94 14.95 12.18
CA VAL A 81 32.40 14.42 13.44
C VAL A 81 33.47 14.43 14.53
N CYS A 82 34.69 13.99 14.24
CA CYS A 82 35.81 14.02 15.18
C CYS A 82 36.17 15.46 15.59
N ARG A 83 36.15 16.39 14.64
CA ARG A 83 36.34 17.83 14.89
C ARG A 83 35.28 18.36 15.86
N HIS A 84 34.00 18.11 15.57
CA HIS A 84 32.87 18.56 16.38
C HIS A 84 32.87 17.94 17.79
N LEU A 85 33.21 16.66 17.92
CA LEU A 85 33.32 16.00 19.22
C LEU A 85 34.49 16.53 20.07
N SER A 86 35.59 16.90 19.42
CA SER A 86 36.76 17.50 20.08
C SER A 86 36.46 18.91 20.59
N GLU A 87 35.75 19.71 19.80
CA GLU A 87 35.39 21.09 20.13
C GLU A 87 34.32 21.15 21.24
N ASP A 88 33.25 20.37 21.09
CA ASP A 88 32.09 20.52 21.96
C ASP A 88 32.11 19.62 23.20
N SER A 89 32.87 18.52 23.16
CA SER A 89 33.02 17.56 24.26
C SER A 89 31.68 17.28 24.96
N PRO A 90 30.70 16.65 24.28
CA PRO A 90 29.32 16.51 24.77
C PRO A 90 29.21 15.69 26.07
N HIS A 91 30.28 15.00 26.45
CA HIS A 91 30.40 14.25 27.70
C HIS A 91 30.72 15.13 28.91
N VAL A 92 31.11 16.40 28.70
CA VAL A 92 31.35 17.36 29.77
C VAL A 92 30.08 18.18 30.00
N VAL A 93 29.38 17.87 31.09
CA VAL A 93 28.26 18.70 31.55
C VAL A 93 28.82 20.08 31.89
N LYS A 94 28.41 21.10 31.13
CA LYS A 94 28.72 22.52 31.41
C LYS A 94 27.61 23.08 32.30
N PRO A 95 27.76 23.14 33.64
CA PRO A 95 26.77 23.78 34.49
C PRO A 95 26.73 25.27 34.17
N GLY A 96 25.58 25.78 33.74
CA GLY A 96 25.41 27.20 33.37
C GLY A 96 24.49 27.47 32.19
N GLY A 97 24.05 26.44 31.47
CA GLY A 97 22.97 26.58 30.48
C GLY A 97 21.62 26.74 31.18
N LEU A 98 21.07 27.95 31.21
CA LEU A 98 19.64 28.12 31.51
C LEU A 98 18.87 27.50 30.35
N SER A 99 18.26 26.34 30.53
CA SER A 99 17.27 25.85 29.58
C SER A 99 16.12 26.86 29.55
N ARG A 100 15.66 27.25 28.35
CA ARG A 100 14.46 28.10 28.21
C ARG A 100 13.19 27.43 28.76
N TYR A 101 13.28 26.13 29.04
CA TYR A 101 12.19 25.30 29.53
C TYR A 101 12.57 24.76 30.90
N ASN A 102 11.76 25.10 31.89
CA ASN A 102 11.79 24.48 33.20
C ASN A 102 10.99 23.18 33.07
N VAL A 103 11.68 22.04 33.05
CA VAL A 103 11.01 20.74 33.14
C VAL A 103 10.74 20.52 34.62
N SER A 104 9.50 20.77 35.03
CA SER A 104 9.07 20.48 36.39
C SER A 104 9.27 18.99 36.67
N ASP A 105 9.98 18.68 37.74
CA ASP A 105 10.13 17.31 38.22
C ASP A 105 8.79 16.85 38.80
N LEU A 106 7.96 16.25 37.94
CA LEU A 106 6.62 15.80 38.30
C LEU A 106 6.69 14.70 39.36
N LEU A 107 7.74 13.85 39.39
CA LEU A 107 7.89 12.78 40.37
C LEU A 107 8.03 13.30 41.80
N SER A 108 8.72 14.43 41.98
CA SER A 108 8.81 15.11 43.27
C SER A 108 7.51 15.81 43.68
N GLN A 109 6.67 16.19 42.70
CA GLN A 109 5.40 16.88 42.93
C GLN A 109 4.30 15.92 43.42
N GLU A 110 4.28 14.68 42.93
CA GLU A 110 3.27 13.66 43.33
C GLU A 110 3.49 13.19 44.78
N ALA A 111 4.74 13.16 45.24
CA ALA A 111 5.10 12.79 46.60
C ALA A 111 4.52 13.73 47.68
N GLY A 112 4.15 14.96 47.32
CA GLY A 112 3.52 15.92 48.22
C GLY A 112 1.98 15.93 48.18
N MET A 113 1.35 15.25 47.21
CA MET A 113 -0.10 15.29 46.97
C MET A 113 -0.82 13.96 47.26
N VAL A 114 -0.12 12.95 47.78
CA VAL A 114 -0.77 11.77 48.37
C VAL A 114 -1.13 12.10 49.81
N ASP A 115 -2.38 12.54 50.01
CA ASP A 115 -3.02 12.60 51.31
C ASP A 115 -3.17 11.16 51.84
N THR A 116 -2.34 10.78 52.80
CA THR A 116 -2.34 9.43 53.40
C THR A 116 -3.58 9.13 54.26
N SER A 117 -4.61 9.97 54.23
CA SER A 117 -5.79 9.83 55.10
C SER A 117 -6.93 8.97 54.55
N GLU A 118 -6.84 8.43 53.32
CA GLU A 118 -7.94 7.65 52.71
C GLU A 118 -7.69 6.13 52.58
N TRP A 119 -6.77 5.56 53.37
CA TRP A 119 -6.58 4.11 53.49
C TRP A 119 -6.94 3.59 54.89
N ASN A 120 -8.13 3.94 55.38
CA ASN A 120 -8.74 3.22 56.49
C ASN A 120 -10.20 2.89 56.18
N SER A 121 -10.40 1.86 55.35
CA SER A 121 -11.61 1.04 55.42
C SER A 121 -11.25 -0.45 55.37
N PRO A 122 -11.65 -1.22 56.39
CA PRO A 122 -11.41 -2.66 56.46
C PRO A 122 -12.52 -3.36 55.69
N GLY A 123 -12.20 -3.92 54.53
CA GLY A 123 -13.26 -4.50 53.72
C GLY A 123 -12.82 -5.10 52.40
N ASN A 124 -12.36 -6.34 52.52
CA ASN A 124 -12.83 -7.43 51.67
C ASN A 124 -12.22 -7.61 50.26
N THR A 125 -11.67 -8.83 50.14
CA THR A 125 -11.71 -9.73 48.97
C THR A 125 -10.97 -9.32 47.70
N VAL A 126 -9.79 -9.95 47.56
CA VAL A 126 -9.24 -10.48 46.31
C VAL A 126 -10.38 -10.96 45.39
N ALA A 127 -10.59 -10.21 44.31
CA ALA A 127 -11.25 -10.70 43.11
C ALA A 127 -10.20 -10.71 42.00
N THR A 128 -9.62 -11.89 41.80
CA THR A 128 -9.05 -12.32 40.52
C THR A 128 -10.19 -12.49 39.54
N GLU A 129 -10.18 -11.72 38.45
CA GLU A 129 -10.93 -11.90 37.20
C GLU A 129 -10.42 -10.74 36.29
N GLU A 130 -10.22 -10.87 34.99
CA GLU A 130 -10.85 -11.77 34.06
C GLU A 130 -10.06 -11.80 32.75
N TYR A 131 -10.20 -12.92 32.04
CA TYR A 131 -9.56 -13.23 30.78
C TYR A 131 -9.88 -12.18 29.71
N GLU A 132 -8.85 -11.66 29.03
CA GLU A 132 -9.04 -11.04 27.73
C GLU A 132 -9.59 -12.09 26.76
N GLU A 133 -10.86 -11.90 26.44
CA GLU A 133 -11.67 -12.57 25.44
C GLU A 133 -10.95 -12.50 24.08
N ARG A 134 -10.21 -13.57 23.74
CA ARG A 134 -9.70 -13.77 22.38
C ARG A 134 -10.91 -13.96 21.47
N ALA A 135 -11.09 -13.04 20.53
CA ALA A 135 -12.01 -13.22 19.40
C ALA A 135 -11.80 -14.62 18.79
N THR A 136 -12.81 -15.46 18.91
CA THR A 136 -12.80 -16.79 18.31
C THR A 136 -13.07 -16.65 16.82
N LEU A 137 -12.44 -17.51 16.02
CA LEU A 137 -12.48 -17.50 14.55
C LEU A 137 -13.88 -17.60 13.93
N GLU A 138 -14.91 -17.85 14.75
CA GLU A 138 -16.32 -17.92 14.36
C GLU A 138 -16.98 -16.53 14.22
N ASP A 139 -16.42 -15.49 14.84
CA ASP A 139 -16.94 -14.11 14.76
C ASP A 139 -16.61 -13.42 13.42
N LEU A 140 -15.65 -13.94 12.66
CA LEU A 140 -15.28 -13.45 11.32
C LEU A 140 -16.09 -14.10 10.19
N ALA A 141 -16.93 -15.09 10.48
CA ALA A 141 -17.67 -15.83 9.46
C ALA A 141 -19.00 -15.18 9.03
N VAL A 142 -19.42 -14.08 9.66
CA VAL A 142 -20.70 -13.41 9.34
C VAL A 142 -20.58 -12.45 8.14
N GLU A 143 -19.37 -12.09 7.70
CA GLU A 143 -19.16 -11.13 6.60
C GLU A 143 -18.67 -11.78 5.29
N LEU A 144 -18.90 -13.08 5.08
CA LEU A 144 -18.75 -13.72 3.77
C LEU A 144 -19.84 -14.79 3.53
N GLY A 145 -21.06 -14.31 3.30
CA GLY A 145 -21.97 -14.95 2.33
C GLY A 145 -23.20 -15.66 2.89
N MET A 146 -24.27 -14.90 3.15
CA MET A 146 -25.64 -15.15 2.69
C MET A 146 -26.45 -13.85 2.69
#